data_AF-A0A661I472-F1
#
_entry.id   AF-A0A661I472-F1
#
_cell.length_a   1.000
_cell.length_b   1.000
_cell.length_c   1.000
_cell.angle_alpha   90.00
_cell.angle_beta   90.00
_cell.angle_gamma   90.00
#
_symmetry.space_group_name_H-M   'P 1'
#
loop_
_entity.id
_entity.type
_entity.pdbx_description
1 polymer ?
#
loop_
_entity_poly.entity_id
_entity_poly.type
_entity_poly.pdbx_seq_one_letter_code
_entity_poly.pdbx_strand_id
1 'polypeptide(L)'
;MRPIINETEAMAFDYFKAFGFDEEQIKMLIIQGRKDLEINLDKLELLIQEDPISIEDVSNVLHALKGLIFQLGNHKVAEKLNESRSHLENKETIEEIKELLFSEE
;
A
#
# COMPACT_ATOMS: atom_id res chain seq x y z
N MET A 1 0.35 -2.43 -14.56
CA MET A 1 -0.55 -2.16 -13.41
C MET A 1 0.08 -2.84 -12.23
N ARG A 2 0.36 -2.13 -11.13
CA ARG A 2 1.22 -2.64 -10.04
C ARG A 2 0.58 -3.88 -9.38
N PRO A 3 1.30 -4.99 -9.14
CA PRO A 3 0.73 -6.23 -8.61
C PRO A 3 -0.02 -6.05 -7.29
N ILE A 4 0.51 -5.22 -6.38
CA ILE A 4 -0.10 -4.96 -5.07
C ILE A 4 -1.50 -4.34 -5.16
N ILE A 5 -1.78 -3.55 -6.20
CA ILE A 5 -3.10 -2.96 -6.42
C ILE A 5 -4.09 -4.08 -6.77
N ASN A 6 -3.74 -4.96 -7.70
CA ASN A 6 -4.61 -6.06 -8.13
C ASN A 6 -4.91 -7.03 -6.99
N GLU A 7 -3.87 -7.40 -6.23
CA GLU A 7 -4.01 -8.26 -5.05
C GLU A 7 -4.96 -7.62 -4.03
N THR A 8 -4.75 -6.34 -3.74
CA THR A 8 -5.54 -5.63 -2.73
C THR A 8 -6.99 -5.38 -3.20
N GLU A 9 -7.22 -5.08 -4.48
CA GLU A 9 -8.56 -4.96 -5.06
C GLU A 9 -9.36 -6.28 -4.95
N ALA A 10 -8.71 -7.41 -5.25
CA ALA A 10 -9.35 -8.72 -5.16
C ALA A 10 -9.76 -9.05 -3.72
N MET A 11 -8.89 -8.75 -2.74
CA MET A 11 -9.20 -8.94 -1.33
C MET A 11 -10.29 -7.98 -0.82
N ALA A 12 -10.29 -6.73 -1.29
CA ALA A 12 -11.23 -5.70 -0.87
C ALA A 12 -12.68 -6.06 -1.16
N PHE A 13 -12.94 -6.71 -2.29
CA PHE A 13 -14.30 -7.11 -2.65
C PHE A 13 -14.88 -8.09 -1.63
N ASP A 14 -14.16 -9.18 -1.36
CA ASP A 14 -14.59 -10.20 -0.40
C ASP A 14 -14.65 -9.64 1.03
N TYR A 15 -13.70 -8.78 1.38
CA TYR A 15 -13.66 -8.10 2.66
C TYR A 15 -14.91 -7.24 2.89
N PHE A 16 -15.20 -6.28 2.00
CA PHE A 16 -16.37 -5.42 2.16
C PHE A 16 -17.70 -6.18 2.05
N LYS A 17 -17.76 -7.23 1.22
CA LYS A 17 -18.93 -8.11 1.18
C LYS A 17 -19.19 -8.79 2.53
N ALA A 18 -18.14 -9.25 3.21
CA ALA A 18 -18.27 -9.83 4.55
C ALA A 18 -18.71 -8.82 5.62
N PHE A 19 -18.44 -7.52 5.41
CA PHE A 19 -18.94 -6.42 6.25
C PHE A 19 -20.40 -6.04 5.98
N GLY A 20 -21.03 -6.59 4.94
CA GLY A 20 -22.44 -6.36 4.61
C GLY A 20 -22.72 -5.17 3.70
N PHE A 21 -21.70 -4.65 3.00
CA PHE A 21 -21.90 -3.66 1.94
C PHE A 21 -22.58 -4.30 0.72
N ASP A 22 -23.39 -3.51 0.00
CA ASP A 22 -23.93 -3.95 -1.29
C ASP A 22 -22.88 -3.83 -2.42
N GLU A 23 -23.12 -4.49 -3.56
CA GLU A 23 -22.14 -4.54 -4.65
C GLU A 23 -21.80 -3.17 -5.25
N GLU A 24 -22.74 -2.22 -5.28
CA GLU A 24 -22.49 -0.89 -5.83
C GLU A 24 -21.64 -0.06 -4.86
N GLN A 25 -21.91 -0.15 -3.56
CA GLN A 25 -21.06 0.43 -2.51
C GLN A 25 -19.64 -0.14 -2.58
N ILE A 26 -19.51 -1.47 -2.70
CA ILE A 26 -18.20 -2.14 -2.81
C ILE A 26 -17.43 -1.63 -4.03
N LYS A 27 -18.07 -1.56 -5.21
CA LYS A 27 -17.43 -1.02 -6.42
C LYS A 27 -16.93 0.40 -6.22
N MET A 28 -17.74 1.28 -5.61
CA MET A 28 -17.32 2.67 -5.33
C MET A 28 -16.13 2.73 -4.36
N LEU A 29 -16.14 1.92 -3.30
CA LEU A 29 -15.05 1.84 -2.32
C LEU A 29 -13.76 1.33 -2.96
N ILE A 30 -13.83 0.30 -3.80
CA ILE A 30 -12.68 -0.26 -4.51
C ILE A 30 -12.10 0.77 -5.50
N ILE A 31 -12.96 1.45 -6.27
CA ILE A 31 -12.51 2.48 -7.22
C ILE A 31 -11.76 3.61 -6.49
N GLN A 32 -12.30 4.09 -5.37
CA GLN A 32 -11.66 5.14 -4.58
C GLN A 32 -10.36 4.63 -3.94
N GLY A 33 -10.39 3.44 -3.32
CA GLY A 33 -9.23 2.82 -2.69
C GLY A 33 -8.08 2.58 -3.67
N ARG A 34 -8.39 2.12 -4.89
CA ARG A 34 -7.42 1.99 -5.99
C ARG A 34 -6.76 3.33 -6.30
N LYS A 35 -7.54 4.37 -6.50
CA LYS A 35 -7.02 5.71 -6.84
C LYS A 35 -6.10 6.22 -5.73
N ASP A 36 -6.48 6.03 -4.47
CA ASP A 36 -5.67 6.44 -3.33
C ASP A 36 -4.38 5.62 -3.20
N LEU A 37 -4.42 4.31 -3.50
CA LEU A 37 -3.24 3.46 -3.59
C LEU A 37 -2.30 3.93 -4.70
N GLU A 38 -2.81 4.19 -5.91
CA GLU A 38 -2.02 4.70 -7.04
C GLU A 38 -1.28 5.99 -6.66
N ILE A 39 -2.00 6.98 -6.10
CA ILE A 39 -1.41 8.26 -5.67
C ILE A 39 -0.29 8.06 -4.64
N ASN A 40 -0.50 7.22 -3.63
CA ASN A 40 0.50 7.03 -2.57
C ASN A 40 1.69 6.18 -3.04
N LEU A 41 1.46 5.21 -3.92
CA LEU A 41 2.53 4.39 -4.51
C LEU A 41 3.40 5.23 -5.46
N ASP A 42 2.80 6.10 -6.28
CA ASP A 42 3.53 7.06 -7.12
C ASP A 42 4.37 8.01 -6.26
N LYS A 43 3.79 8.53 -5.17
CA LYS A 43 4.51 9.41 -4.23
C LYS A 43 5.68 8.67 -3.57
N LEU A 44 5.49 7.43 -3.12
CA LEU A 44 6.55 6.64 -2.50
C LEU A 44 7.69 6.39 -3.49
N GLU A 45 7.35 6.02 -4.73
CA GLU A 45 8.34 5.76 -5.78
C GLU A 45 9.23 6.97 -6.08
N LEU A 46 8.68 8.18 -6.06
CA LEU A 46 9.47 9.41 -6.19
C LEU A 46 10.40 9.61 -4.99
N LEU A 47 9.88 9.50 -3.76
CA LEU A 47 10.64 9.75 -2.53
C LEU A 47 11.83 8.81 -2.36
N ILE A 48 11.68 7.53 -2.70
CA ILE A 48 12.76 6.54 -2.56
C ILE A 48 13.85 6.66 -3.66
N GLN A 49 13.63 7.52 -4.66
CA GLN A 49 14.61 7.85 -5.70
C GLN A 49 15.36 9.17 -5.42
N GLU A 50 14.94 9.94 -4.42
CA GLU A 50 15.61 11.19 -4.03
C GLU A 50 17.00 10.92 -3.42
N ASP A 51 17.92 11.88 -3.56
CA ASP A 51 19.23 11.85 -2.91
C ASP A 51 19.53 13.23 -2.26
N PRO A 52 19.54 13.35 -0.92
CA PRO A 52 19.30 12.28 0.06
C PRO A 52 17.80 11.94 0.22
N ILE A 53 17.50 10.66 0.52
CA ILE A 53 16.14 10.20 0.83
C ILE A 53 15.67 10.82 2.17
N SER A 54 14.48 11.43 2.17
CA SER A 54 13.80 11.88 3.38
C SER A 54 13.09 10.71 4.08
N ILE A 55 13.70 10.18 5.16
CA ILE A 55 13.14 9.07 5.94
C ILE A 55 11.77 9.43 6.55
N GLU A 56 11.59 10.68 6.96
CA GLU A 56 10.32 11.15 7.52
C GLU A 56 9.20 11.10 6.48
N ASP A 57 9.46 11.60 5.26
CA ASP A 57 8.47 11.60 4.19
C ASP A 57 8.13 10.18 3.73
N VAL A 58 9.15 9.31 3.59
CA VAL A 58 8.95 7.89 3.29
C VAL A 58 8.11 7.21 4.37
N SER A 59 8.42 7.45 5.65
CA SER A 59 7.66 6.89 6.79
C SER A 59 6.20 7.34 6.78
N ASN A 60 5.94 8.61 6.48
CA ASN A 60 4.59 9.17 6.38
C ASN A 60 3.78 8.52 5.25
N VAL A 61 4.39 8.34 4.06
CA VAL A 61 3.71 7.68 2.94
C VAL A 61 3.46 6.19 3.22
N LEU A 62 4.41 5.49 3.85
CA LEU A 62 4.22 4.11 4.26
C LEU A 62 3.12 3.97 5.33
N HIS A 63 2.97 4.94 6.23
CA HIS A 63 1.85 4.96 7.17
C HIS A 63 0.50 5.07 6.46
N ALA A 64 0.40 5.95 5.45
CA ALA A 64 -0.80 6.10 4.64
C ALA A 64 -1.11 4.82 3.84
N LEU A 65 -0.11 4.26 3.16
CA LEU A 65 -0.24 3.01 2.40
C LEU A 65 -0.67 1.85 3.31
N LYS A 66 -0.07 1.71 4.49
CA LYS A 66 -0.50 0.73 5.48
C LYS A 66 -1.99 0.87 5.79
N GLY A 67 -2.45 2.08 6.09
CA GLY A 67 -3.84 2.35 6.43
C GLY A 67 -4.79 1.95 5.30
N LEU A 68 -4.48 2.36 4.07
CA LEU A 68 -5.28 2.06 2.88
C LEU A 68 -5.33 0.55 2.59
N ILE A 69 -4.18 -0.11 2.58
CA ILE A 69 -4.06 -1.55 2.33
C ILE A 69 -4.82 -2.35 3.41
N PHE A 70 -4.73 -1.92 4.67
CA PHE A 70 -5.47 -2.54 5.76
C PHE A 70 -6.99 -2.36 5.62
N GLN A 71 -7.45 -1.15 5.29
CA GLN A 71 -8.87 -0.85 5.09
C GLN A 71 -9.48 -1.62 3.91
N LEU A 72 -8.66 -1.99 2.94
CA LEU A 72 -9.02 -2.82 1.79
C LEU A 72 -8.87 -4.33 2.08
N GLY A 73 -8.62 -4.72 3.33
CA GLY A 73 -8.61 -6.12 3.75
C GLY A 73 -7.29 -6.87 3.52
N ASN A 74 -6.28 -6.26 2.90
CA ASN A 74 -4.96 -6.88 2.72
C ASN A 74 -4.09 -6.70 3.98
N HIS A 75 -4.56 -7.25 5.09
CA HIS A 75 -3.92 -7.08 6.40
C HIS A 75 -2.47 -7.61 6.42
N LYS A 76 -2.17 -8.67 5.67
CA LYS A 76 -0.83 -9.26 5.58
C LYS A 76 0.21 -8.27 5.07
N VAL A 77 -0.09 -7.54 4.00
CA VAL A 77 0.85 -6.53 3.46
C VAL A 77 0.90 -5.32 4.39
N ALA A 78 -0.23 -4.91 4.97
CA ALA A 78 -0.25 -3.81 5.93
C ALA A 78 0.65 -4.10 7.17
N GLU A 79 0.64 -5.34 7.67
CA GLU A 79 1.52 -5.75 8.77
C GLU A 79 3.00 -5.69 8.36
N LYS A 80 3.36 -6.24 7.21
CA LYS A 80 4.73 -6.15 6.67
C LYS A 80 5.21 -4.70 6.52
N LEU A 81 4.37 -3.81 6.00
CA LEU A 81 4.72 -2.39 5.89
C LEU A 81 4.95 -1.73 7.25
N ASN A 82 4.22 -2.17 8.28
CA ASN A 82 4.42 -1.67 9.63
C ASN A 82 5.76 -2.14 10.23
N GLU A 83 6.17 -3.37 9.92
CA GLU A 83 7.48 -3.92 10.31
C GLU A 83 8.61 -3.14 9.61
N SER A 84 8.56 -3.00 8.28
CA SER A 84 9.57 -2.25 7.51
C SER A 84 9.68 -0.80 7.97
N ARG A 85 8.56 -0.15 8.34
CA ARG A 85 8.61 1.25 8.83
C ARG A 85 9.47 1.41 10.09
N SER A 86 9.62 0.37 10.90
CA SER A 86 10.41 0.39 12.14
C SER A 86 11.92 0.37 11.90
N HIS A 87 12.36 0.11 10.66
CA HIS A 87 13.76 -0.09 10.29
C HIS A 87 14.20 0.76 9.07
N LEU A 88 13.48 1.83 8.75
CA LEU A 88 13.71 2.64 7.53
C LEU A 88 15.09 3.26 7.37
N GLU A 89 15.85 3.40 8.46
CA GLU A 89 17.23 3.89 8.39
C GLU A 89 18.18 2.88 7.72
N ASN A 90 17.78 1.61 7.60
CA ASN A 90 18.53 0.60 6.87
C ASN A 90 18.20 0.66 5.37
N LYS A 91 19.24 0.77 4.53
CA LYS A 91 19.10 0.71 3.07
C LYS A 91 18.46 -0.60 2.59
N GLU A 92 18.73 -1.72 3.25
CA GLU A 92 18.13 -3.01 2.93
C GLU A 92 16.60 -2.96 3.07
N THR A 93 16.10 -2.26 4.09
CA THR A 93 14.65 -2.10 4.31
C THR A 93 13.97 -1.30 3.19
N ILE A 94 14.67 -0.33 2.58
CA ILE A 94 14.14 0.39 1.41
C ILE A 94 14.04 -0.55 0.20
N GLU A 95 15.00 -1.45 0.01
CA GLU A 95 14.92 -2.46 -1.05
C GLU A 95 13.82 -3.48 -0.79
N GLU A 96 13.65 -3.96 0.45
CA GLU A 96 12.53 -4.83 0.84
C GLU A 96 11.17 -4.18 0.55
N ILE A 97 11.03 -2.88 0.82
CA ILE A 97 9.81 -2.12 0.50
C ILE A 97 9.58 -2.08 -1.02
N LYS A 98 10.64 -1.89 -1.80
CA LYS A 98 10.54 -1.90 -3.27
C LYS A 98 10.11 -3.26 -3.78
N GLU A 99 10.70 -4.34 -3.26
CA GLU A 99 10.32 -5.70 -3.61
C GLU A 99 8.86 -5.98 -3.25
N LEU A 100 8.44 -5.59 -2.04
CA LEU A 100 7.09 -5.81 -1.55
C LEU A 100 6.02 -5.06 -2.37
N LEU A 101 6.30 -3.82 -2.79
CA LEU A 101 5.28 -2.92 -3.36
C LEU A 101 5.37 -2.74 -4.88
N PHE A 102 6.54 -2.98 -5.47
CA PHE A 102 6.80 -2.69 -6.88
C PHE A 102 7.36 -3.88 -7.67
N SER A 103 7.75 -4.99 -7.03
CA SER A 103 8.23 -6.16 -7.79
C SER A 103 7.09 -6.74 -8.63
N GLU A 104 7.34 -6.88 -9.93
CA GLU A 104 6.57 -7.73 -10.83
C GLU A 104 7.15 -9.14 -10.67
N GLU A 105 6.47 -10.04 -9.92
CA GLU A 105 6.74 -11.48 -10.05
C GLU A 105 6.38 -11.97 -11.47
#